data_AF-A0A0A0JH25-F1
#
_entry.id   AF-A0A0A0JH25-F1
#
_cell.length_a   1.000
_cell.length_b   1.000
_cell.length_c   1.000
_cell.angle_alpha   90.00
_cell.angle_beta   90.00
_cell.angle_gamma   90.00
#
_symmetry.space_group_name_H-M   'P 1'
#
loop_
_entity.id
_entity.type
_entity.pdbx_description
1 polymer ?
#
loop_
_entity_poly.entity_id
_entity_poly.type
_entity_poly.pdbx_seq_one_letter_code
_entity_poly.pdbx_strand_id
1 'polypeptide(L)'
;MSVNQGDNGSGVLRLSRIGRAWRAAVVVALIALFCAGSLVGNDHWWPFSPWRMFATSQAATGSVWSTGIEVRTADEPGEWVRAPLTPENVGVNRAEVEGRIPQIEADPARLGTLAESHAKLRPGAAAWIGLRVVRHKIVVVDREPTGEVETEVLAEWAAS
;
A
#
# COMPACT_ATOMS: atom_id res chain seq x y z
N MET A 1 -10.03 -38.63 67.95
CA MET A 1 -9.27 -37.57 67.26
C MET A 1 -9.54 -37.72 65.77
N SER A 2 -10.62 -37.11 65.28
CA SER A 2 -11.06 -37.27 63.89
C SER A 2 -10.30 -36.31 62.99
N VAL A 3 -9.43 -36.86 62.15
CA VAL A 3 -9.08 -36.24 60.87
C VAL A 3 -10.11 -36.77 59.89
N ASN A 4 -10.99 -35.90 59.39
CA ASN A 4 -11.85 -36.22 58.26
C ASN A 4 -11.51 -35.26 57.11
N GLN A 5 -10.68 -35.80 56.22
CA GLN A 5 -10.59 -35.63 54.78
C GLN A 5 -11.32 -34.45 54.10
N GLY A 6 -10.55 -33.77 53.26
CA GLY A 6 -10.98 -32.61 52.47
C GLY A 6 -12.09 -32.89 51.46
N ASP A 7 -12.99 -31.94 51.38
CA ASP A 7 -13.93 -31.79 50.28
C ASP A 7 -13.27 -30.95 49.17
N ASN A 8 -12.68 -31.65 48.21
CA ASN A 8 -12.23 -31.09 46.94
C ASN A 8 -13.44 -31.00 45.99
N GLY A 9 -14.37 -30.09 46.28
CA GLY A 9 -15.53 -29.81 45.45
C GLY A 9 -15.20 -28.80 44.35
N SER A 10 -15.00 -29.28 43.11
CA SER A 10 -14.83 -28.44 41.92
C SER A 10 -16.04 -27.52 41.73
N GLY A 11 -15.95 -26.26 42.19
CA GLY A 11 -17.01 -25.28 42.13
C GLY A 11 -17.32 -24.86 40.69
N VAL A 12 -18.36 -25.46 40.10
CA VAL A 12 -18.88 -25.04 38.78
C VAL A 12 -19.54 -23.67 38.94
N LEU A 13 -18.83 -22.61 38.55
CA LEU A 13 -19.38 -21.26 38.49
C LEU A 13 -20.41 -21.17 37.35
N ARG A 14 -21.69 -21.00 37.71
CA ARG A 14 -22.77 -20.82 36.73
C ARG A 14 -22.95 -19.35 36.39
N LEU A 15 -22.93 -19.03 35.10
CA LEU A 15 -23.21 -17.69 34.59
C LEU A 15 -24.63 -17.22 34.95
N SER A 16 -24.74 -16.01 35.48
CA SER A 16 -26.02 -15.36 35.71
C SER A 16 -26.77 -15.18 34.39
N ARG A 17 -28.11 -15.16 34.44
CA ARG A 17 -28.95 -14.97 33.24
C ARG A 17 -28.63 -13.64 32.53
N ILE A 18 -28.36 -12.59 33.29
CA ILE A 18 -27.93 -11.28 32.77
C ILE A 18 -26.58 -11.39 32.07
N GLY A 19 -25.62 -12.07 32.70
CA GLY A 19 -24.29 -12.28 32.10
C GLY A 19 -24.33 -13.10 30.81
N ARG A 20 -25.28 -14.03 30.68
CA ARG A 20 -25.53 -14.79 29.44
C ARG A 20 -26.16 -13.90 28.37
N ALA A 21 -27.21 -13.15 28.72
CA ALA A 21 -27.91 -12.27 27.78
C ALA A 21 -27.00 -11.20 27.20
N TRP A 22 -26.17 -10.56 28.04
CA TRP A 22 -25.20 -9.57 27.59
C TRP A 22 -24.19 -10.13 26.58
N ARG A 23 -23.60 -11.30 26.88
CA ARG A 23 -22.66 -11.97 25.96
C ARG A 23 -23.33 -12.34 24.64
N ALA A 24 -24.55 -12.85 24.68
CA ALA A 24 -25.31 -13.17 23.47
C ALA A 24 -25.60 -11.92 22.64
N ALA A 25 -25.99 -10.81 23.27
CA ALA A 25 -26.21 -9.54 22.59
C ALA A 25 -24.93 -9.01 21.92
N VAL A 26 -23.79 -9.07 22.61
CA VAL A 26 -22.49 -8.69 22.04
C VAL A 26 -22.13 -9.56 20.83
N VAL A 27 -22.33 -10.88 20.92
CA VAL A 27 -22.07 -11.80 19.79
C VAL A 27 -22.96 -11.48 18.60
N VAL A 28 -24.26 -11.28 18.82
CA VAL A 28 -25.21 -10.91 17.75
C VAL A 28 -24.83 -9.58 17.11
N ALA A 29 -24.43 -8.58 17.90
CA ALA A 29 -23.99 -7.28 17.38
C ALA A 29 -22.73 -7.42 16.52
N LEU A 30 -21.73 -8.20 16.96
CA LEU A 30 -20.51 -8.46 16.19
C LEU A 30 -20.79 -9.19 14.88
N ILE A 31 -21.69 -10.18 14.90
CA ILE A 31 -22.13 -10.89 13.67
C ILE A 31 -22.82 -9.92 12.72
N ALA A 32 -23.73 -9.09 13.22
CA ALA A 32 -24.45 -8.12 12.40
C ALA A 32 -23.50 -7.11 11.75
N LEU A 33 -22.54 -6.58 12.52
CA LEU A 33 -21.50 -5.67 12.01
C LEU A 33 -20.64 -6.36 10.93
N PHE A 34 -20.21 -7.61 11.16
CA PHE A 34 -19.43 -8.38 10.20
C PHE A 34 -20.20 -8.63 8.89
N CYS A 35 -21.47 -9.05 8.98
CA CYS A 35 -22.30 -9.29 7.79
C CYS A 35 -22.56 -7.98 7.02
N ALA A 36 -22.88 -6.90 7.72
CA ALA A 36 -23.12 -5.60 7.10
C ALA A 36 -21.85 -5.06 6.41
N GLY A 37 -20.70 -5.13 7.08
CA GLY A 37 -19.42 -4.73 6.48
C GLY A 37 -19.00 -5.64 5.32
N SER A 38 -19.28 -6.94 5.37
CA SER A 38 -18.95 -7.87 4.26
C SER A 38 -19.81 -7.68 3.01
N LEU A 39 -21.10 -7.36 3.18
CA LEU A 39 -22.03 -7.25 2.05
C LEU A 39 -22.07 -5.86 1.42
N VAL A 40 -21.90 -4.80 2.22
CA VAL A 40 -22.07 -3.41 1.78
C VAL A 40 -20.80 -2.57 1.98
N GLY A 41 -19.95 -2.95 2.93
CA GLY A 41 -18.80 -2.16 3.34
C GLY A 41 -17.69 -2.07 2.30
N ASN A 42 -16.80 -1.10 2.54
CA ASN A 42 -15.53 -0.95 1.84
C ASN A 42 -14.37 -1.02 2.85
N ASP A 43 -13.14 -0.92 2.34
CA ASP A 43 -11.92 -1.07 3.15
C ASP A 43 -11.81 -0.05 4.31
N HIS A 44 -12.54 1.07 4.28
CA HIS A 44 -12.56 2.05 5.37
C HIS A 44 -13.35 1.59 6.61
N TRP A 45 -14.17 0.55 6.49
CA TRP A 45 -14.99 0.02 7.58
C TRP A 45 -14.34 -1.14 8.34
N TRP A 46 -13.05 -1.37 8.08
CA TRP A 46 -12.21 -2.22 8.93
C TRP A 46 -12.36 -1.81 10.41
N PRO A 47 -12.56 -2.76 11.37
CA PRO A 47 -12.40 -4.21 11.26
C PRO A 47 -13.65 -5.03 10.91
N PHE A 48 -14.75 -4.39 10.53
CA PHE A 48 -16.02 -5.09 10.28
C PHE A 48 -16.29 -5.39 8.80
N SER A 49 -15.47 -4.85 7.89
CA SER A 49 -15.42 -5.21 6.47
C SER A 49 -14.15 -6.00 6.16
N PRO A 50 -14.19 -7.01 5.26
CA PRO A 50 -12.98 -7.66 4.76
C PRO A 50 -12.14 -6.67 3.96
N TRP A 51 -10.83 -6.92 3.89
CA TRP A 51 -9.96 -6.24 2.94
C TRP A 51 -10.29 -6.71 1.52
N ARG A 52 -11.02 -5.88 0.76
CA ARG A 52 -11.47 -6.23 -0.59
C ARG A 52 -10.31 -6.52 -1.53
N MET A 53 -9.14 -5.93 -1.30
CA MET A 53 -7.92 -6.20 -2.06
C MET A 53 -7.52 -7.68 -2.10
N PHE A 54 -7.95 -8.49 -1.12
CA PHE A 54 -7.68 -9.93 -1.08
C PHE A 54 -8.91 -10.80 -1.42
N ALA A 55 -10.09 -10.20 -1.51
CA ALA A 55 -11.35 -10.93 -1.70
C ALA A 55 -11.83 -10.98 -3.16
N THR A 56 -11.23 -10.20 -4.05
CA THR A 56 -11.62 -10.12 -5.47
C THR A 56 -10.51 -10.54 -6.40
N SER A 57 -10.85 -11.30 -7.45
CA SER A 57 -9.95 -11.57 -8.56
C SER A 57 -10.01 -10.45 -9.59
N GLN A 58 -8.87 -10.09 -10.17
CA GLN A 58 -8.81 -9.16 -11.30
C GLN A 58 -9.32 -9.83 -12.58
N ALA A 59 -9.89 -9.03 -13.49
CA ALA A 59 -10.28 -9.50 -14.82
C ALA A 59 -9.06 -10.03 -15.59
N ALA A 60 -9.25 -11.07 -16.40
CA ALA A 60 -8.16 -11.66 -17.17
C ALA A 60 -7.66 -10.74 -18.30
N THR A 61 -8.52 -9.85 -18.79
CA THR A 61 -8.24 -8.94 -19.89
C THR A 61 -8.63 -7.52 -19.48
N GLY A 62 -7.78 -6.54 -19.81
CA GLY A 62 -7.95 -5.14 -19.45
C GLY A 62 -6.66 -4.34 -19.54
N SER A 63 -6.55 -3.27 -18.76
CA SER A 63 -5.32 -2.46 -18.66
C SER A 63 -4.90 -2.28 -17.21
N VAL A 64 -3.60 -2.34 -16.96
CA VAL A 64 -3.00 -2.11 -15.64
C VAL A 64 -2.14 -0.84 -15.71
N TRP A 65 -2.27 0.02 -14.71
CA TRP A 65 -1.41 1.19 -14.57
C TRP A 65 -0.19 0.86 -13.70
N SER A 66 1.00 1.19 -14.18
CA SER A 66 2.25 1.12 -13.44
C SER A 66 2.86 2.50 -13.35
N THR A 67 2.91 3.07 -12.15
CA THR A 67 3.59 4.35 -11.91
C THR A 67 5.09 4.14 -11.66
N GLY A 68 5.91 5.06 -12.16
CA GLY A 68 7.36 5.05 -11.97
C GLY A 68 7.95 6.45 -12.00
N ILE A 69 9.21 6.53 -11.57
CA ILE A 69 10.05 7.71 -11.78
C ILE A 69 11.11 7.34 -12.80
N GLU A 70 11.34 8.24 -13.73
CA GLU A 70 12.42 8.18 -14.69
C GLU A 70 13.35 9.36 -14.50
N VAL A 71 14.63 9.15 -14.81
CA VAL A 71 15.69 10.14 -14.67
C VAL A 71 16.47 10.29 -15.97
N ARG A 72 16.99 11.49 -16.18
CA ARG A 72 18.06 11.77 -17.13
C ARG A 72 19.33 12.05 -16.36
N THR A 73 20.43 11.45 -16.76
CA THR A 73 21.74 11.67 -16.14
C THR A 73 22.57 12.65 -16.96
N ALA A 74 23.59 13.24 -16.34
CA ALA A 74 24.55 14.09 -17.04
C ALA A 74 25.36 13.32 -18.11
N ASP A 75 25.58 12.02 -17.91
CA ASP A 75 26.30 11.16 -18.86
C ASP A 75 25.46 10.88 -20.11
N GLU A 76 24.15 10.71 -19.95
CA GLU A 76 23.22 10.42 -21.04
C GLU A 76 22.01 11.38 -21.01
N PRO A 77 22.20 12.67 -21.36
CA PRO A 77 21.11 13.63 -21.34
C PRO A 77 20.00 13.33 -22.33
N GLY A 78 20.17 12.45 -23.31
CA GLY A 78 19.12 12.14 -24.29
C GLY A 78 18.07 11.13 -23.80
N GLU A 79 18.35 10.41 -22.72
CA GLU A 79 17.64 9.18 -22.38
C GLU A 79 16.98 9.23 -21.01
N TRP A 80 15.70 8.85 -20.97
CA TRP A 80 14.95 8.66 -19.73
C TRP A 80 15.06 7.21 -19.31
N VAL A 81 15.71 6.97 -18.17
CA VAL A 81 15.86 5.63 -17.59
C VAL A 81 15.12 5.53 -16.27
N ARG A 82 14.59 4.34 -15.96
CA ARG A 82 13.85 4.13 -14.70
C ARG A 82 14.77 4.33 -13.49
N ALA A 83 14.33 5.17 -12.55
CA ALA A 83 15.06 5.46 -11.32
C ALA A 83 14.98 4.25 -10.35
N PRO A 84 16.10 3.73 -9.84
CA PRO A 84 16.07 2.82 -8.71
C PRO A 84 15.80 3.62 -7.43
N LEU A 85 14.54 3.61 -6.96
CA LEU A 85 14.11 4.27 -5.73
C LEU A 85 14.35 3.36 -4.51
N THR A 86 15.61 3.30 -4.07
CA THR A 86 16.02 2.56 -2.88
C THR A 86 16.64 3.51 -1.84
N PRO A 87 16.63 3.13 -0.54
CA PRO A 87 17.23 3.94 0.52
C PRO A 87 18.70 4.27 0.26
N GLU A 88 19.46 3.35 -0.32
CA GLU A 88 20.88 3.53 -0.62
C GLU A 88 21.12 4.45 -1.81
N ASN A 89 20.12 4.64 -2.67
CA ASN A 89 20.25 5.42 -3.89
C ASN A 89 19.70 6.84 -3.75
N VAL A 90 18.59 7.03 -3.01
CA VAL A 90 17.89 8.31 -2.87
C VAL A 90 17.39 8.60 -1.45
N GLY A 91 17.66 7.71 -0.49
CA GLY A 91 17.29 7.90 0.93
C GLY A 91 15.85 7.51 1.26
N VAL A 92 15.05 7.12 0.27
CA VAL A 92 13.64 6.77 0.43
C VAL A 92 13.28 5.55 -0.40
N ASN A 93 12.27 4.80 0.06
CA ASN A 93 11.72 3.71 -0.73
C ASN A 93 10.71 4.21 -1.75
N ARG A 94 10.54 3.43 -2.82
CA ARG A 94 9.48 3.62 -3.84
C ARG A 94 8.11 3.97 -3.24
N ALA A 95 7.66 3.22 -2.24
CA ALA A 95 6.33 3.40 -1.65
C ALA A 95 6.13 4.79 -1.00
N GLU A 96 7.19 5.37 -0.44
CA GLU A 96 7.13 6.71 0.16
C GLU A 96 6.96 7.79 -0.90
N VAL A 97 7.59 7.60 -2.06
CA VAL A 97 7.49 8.50 -3.20
C VAL A 97 6.14 8.36 -3.89
N GLU A 98 5.67 7.13 -4.08
CA GLU A 98 4.34 6.86 -4.64
C GLU A 98 3.22 7.44 -3.78
N GLY A 99 3.35 7.36 -2.45
CA GLY A 99 2.41 7.99 -1.51
C GLY A 99 2.38 9.52 -1.58
N ARG A 100 3.33 10.15 -2.30
CA ARG A 100 3.46 11.60 -2.46
C ARG A 100 3.21 12.11 -3.88
N ILE A 101 2.79 11.25 -4.81
CA ILE A 101 2.54 11.63 -6.20
C ILE A 101 1.60 12.84 -6.32
N PRO A 102 0.45 12.92 -5.61
CA PRO A 102 -0.44 14.08 -5.72
C PRO A 102 0.25 15.42 -5.38
N GLN A 103 1.17 15.40 -4.40
CA GLN A 103 1.92 16.59 -4.03
C GLN A 103 3.05 16.90 -5.03
N ILE A 104 3.62 15.88 -5.68
CA ILE A 104 4.62 16.05 -6.74
C ILE A 104 3.96 16.58 -8.03
N GLU A 105 2.77 16.11 -8.38
CA GLU A 105 1.98 16.65 -9.50
C GLU A 105 1.63 18.13 -9.28
N ALA A 106 1.26 18.49 -8.05
CA ALA A 106 0.97 19.88 -7.68
C ALA A 106 2.23 20.78 -7.67
N ASP A 107 3.41 20.22 -7.42
CA ASP A 107 4.67 20.93 -7.30
C ASP A 107 5.84 20.06 -7.79
N PRO A 108 6.10 20.05 -9.12
CA PRO A 108 7.13 19.19 -9.71
C PRO A 108 8.55 19.48 -9.22
N ALA A 109 8.82 20.69 -8.70
CA ALA A 109 10.12 21.06 -8.16
C ALA A 109 10.57 20.15 -7.00
N ARG A 110 9.62 19.48 -6.33
CA ARG A 110 9.90 18.47 -5.29
C ARG A 110 10.74 17.31 -5.80
N LEU A 111 10.69 16.97 -7.09
CA LEU A 111 11.56 15.95 -7.68
C LEU A 111 13.05 16.32 -7.59
N GLY A 112 13.38 17.61 -7.58
CA GLY A 112 14.76 18.07 -7.37
C GLY A 112 15.35 17.61 -6.03
N THR A 113 14.52 17.44 -5.00
CA THR A 113 14.98 16.90 -3.71
C THR A 113 15.49 15.46 -3.81
N LEU A 114 14.94 14.65 -4.74
CA LEU A 114 15.45 13.30 -5.00
C LEU A 114 16.79 13.35 -5.73
N ALA A 115 16.96 14.28 -6.68
CA ALA A 115 18.25 14.50 -7.36
C ALA A 115 19.34 14.91 -6.37
N GLU A 116 19.03 15.84 -5.47
CA GLU A 116 19.96 16.27 -4.42
C GLU A 116 20.33 15.13 -3.46
N SER A 117 19.34 14.34 -3.03
CA SER A 117 19.58 13.16 -2.20
C SER A 117 20.45 12.12 -2.91
N HIS A 118 20.22 11.89 -4.20
CA HIS A 118 21.05 11.00 -5.02
C HIS A 118 22.50 11.47 -5.05
N ALA A 119 22.74 12.76 -5.36
CA ALA A 119 24.09 13.31 -5.40
C ALA A 119 24.81 13.21 -4.05
N LYS A 120 24.10 13.40 -2.94
CA LYS A 120 24.65 13.25 -1.58
C LYS A 120 25.02 11.80 -1.24
N LEU A 121 24.17 10.84 -1.59
CA LEU A 121 24.38 9.42 -1.29
C LEU A 121 25.33 8.74 -2.27
N ARG A 122 25.41 9.24 -3.50
CA ARG A 122 26.19 8.69 -4.61
C ARG A 122 27.08 9.78 -5.25
N PRO A 123 28.06 10.33 -4.52
CA PRO A 123 28.88 11.45 -5.02
C PRO A 123 29.74 11.11 -6.25
N GLY A 124 29.98 9.83 -6.54
CA GLY A 124 30.70 9.37 -7.73
C GLY A 124 29.81 8.91 -8.89
N ALA A 125 28.48 8.96 -8.75
CA ALA A 125 27.56 8.64 -9.83
C ALA A 125 27.22 9.88 -10.66
N ALA A 126 26.75 9.66 -11.88
CA ALA A 126 26.30 10.73 -12.76
C ALA A 126 25.17 11.53 -12.10
N ALA A 127 25.27 12.86 -12.15
CA ALA A 127 24.24 13.74 -11.62
C ALA A 127 22.91 13.53 -12.36
N TRP A 128 21.81 13.54 -11.63
CA TRP A 128 20.48 13.54 -12.22
C TRP A 128 20.09 14.95 -12.62
N ILE A 129 19.94 15.18 -13.92
CA ILE A 129 19.66 16.49 -14.51
C ILE A 129 18.20 16.66 -14.91
N GLY A 130 17.41 15.59 -14.86
CA GLY A 130 15.97 15.61 -15.08
C GLY A 130 15.30 14.44 -14.38
N LEU A 131 14.11 14.67 -13.86
CA LEU A 131 13.26 13.65 -13.25
C LEU A 131 11.83 13.83 -13.73
N ARG A 132 11.13 12.72 -13.97
CA ARG A 132 9.70 12.74 -14.26
C ARG A 132 8.96 11.60 -13.58
N VAL A 133 7.71 11.86 -13.23
CA VAL A 133 6.76 10.82 -12.81
C VAL A 133 5.98 10.39 -14.04
N VAL A 134 5.97 9.09 -14.31
CA VAL A 134 5.28 8.49 -15.45
C VAL A 134 4.28 7.44 -15.00
N ARG A 135 3.16 7.35 -15.71
CA ARG A 135 2.16 6.29 -15.61
C ARG A 135 2.17 5.48 -16.90
N HIS A 136 2.50 4.20 -16.80
CA HIS A 136 2.49 3.27 -17.93
C HIS A 136 1.20 2.46 -17.90
N LYS A 137 0.38 2.61 -18.93
CA LYS A 137 -0.79 1.76 -19.16
C LYS A 137 -0.34 0.53 -19.94
N ILE A 138 -0.39 -0.61 -19.28
CA ILE A 138 -0.01 -1.90 -19.87
C ILE A 138 -1.29 -2.63 -20.24
N VAL A 139 -1.48 -2.94 -21.52
CA VAL A 139 -2.63 -3.72 -21.98
C VAL A 139 -2.36 -5.21 -21.76
N VAL A 140 -3.30 -5.89 -21.11
CA VAL A 140 -3.24 -7.30 -20.73
C VAL A 140 -4.39 -8.04 -21.40
N VAL A 141 -4.10 -9.17 -22.03
CA VAL A 141 -5.08 -10.09 -22.62
C VAL A 141 -4.82 -11.47 -22.06
N ASP A 142 -5.85 -12.10 -21.50
CA ASP A 142 -5.77 -13.45 -20.91
C ASP A 142 -4.62 -13.64 -19.91
N ARG A 143 -4.36 -12.60 -19.10
CA ARG A 143 -3.29 -12.49 -18.09
C ARG A 143 -1.88 -12.32 -18.66
N GLU A 144 -1.74 -12.14 -19.96
CA GLU A 144 -0.45 -11.86 -20.60
C GLU A 144 -0.35 -10.40 -21.04
N PRO A 145 0.75 -9.70 -20.72
CA PRO A 145 1.01 -8.37 -21.27
C PRO A 145 1.18 -8.45 -22.79
N THR A 146 0.46 -7.60 -23.52
CA THR A 146 0.53 -7.53 -24.99
C THR A 146 1.77 -6.82 -25.53
N GLY A 147 2.50 -6.10 -24.66
CA GLY A 147 3.60 -5.23 -25.04
C GLY A 147 3.17 -3.82 -25.46
N GLU A 148 1.88 -3.57 -25.65
CA GLU A 148 1.36 -2.21 -25.83
C GLU A 148 1.47 -1.44 -24.50
N VAL A 149 2.23 -0.35 -24.54
CA VAL A 149 2.44 0.55 -23.40
C VAL A 149 2.15 1.98 -23.83
N GLU A 150 1.19 2.61 -23.17
CA GLU A 150 0.93 4.04 -23.28
C GLU A 150 1.54 4.74 -22.06
N THR A 151 2.39 5.74 -22.29
CA THR A 151 3.08 6.48 -21.22
C THR A 151 2.47 7.87 -21.05
N GLU A 152 1.99 8.15 -19.85
CA GLU A 152 1.51 9.46 -19.42
C GLU A 152 2.56 10.11 -18.50
N VAL A 153 2.98 11.34 -18.79
CA VAL A 153 3.86 12.11 -17.89
C VAL A 153 3.00 12.97 -16.97
N LEU A 154 3.17 12.80 -15.66
CA LEU A 154 2.35 13.46 -14.64
C LEU A 154 3.01 14.72 -14.11
N ALA A 155 4.33 14.68 -13.95
CA ALA A 155 5.14 15.76 -13.44
C ALA A 155 6.55 15.61 -13.99
N GLU A 156 7.20 16.72 -14.33
CA GLU A 156 8.57 16.74 -14.81
C GLU A 156 9.33 17.90 -14.16
N TRP A 157 10.59 17.64 -13.83
CA TRP A 157 11.55 18.59 -13.30
C TRP A 157 12.87 18.46 -14.07
N ALA A 158 13.53 19.58 -14.29
CA ALA A 158 14.88 19.64 -14.84
C ALA A 158 15.75 20.54 -13.96
N ALA A 159 17.03 20.17 -13.82
CA ALA A 159 18.02 21.01 -13.19
C ALA A 159 18.24 22.26 -14.06
N SER A 160 18.11 23.43 -13.44
CA SER A 160 18.36 24.75 -14.06
C SER A 160 19.83 25.09 -14.12
#